data_AF-A0AAU4GM79-F1
#
_entry.id   AF-A0AAU4GM79-F1
#
_cell.length_a   1.000
_cell.length_b   1.000
_cell.length_c   1.000
_cell.angle_alpha   90.00
_cell.angle_beta   90.00
_cell.angle_gamma   90.00
#
_symmetry.space_group_name_H-M   'P 1'
#
loop_
_entity.id
_entity.type
_entity.pdbx_description
1 polymer ?
#
loop_
_entity_poly.entity_id
_entity_poly.type
_entity_poly.pdbx_seq_one_letter_code
_entity_poly.pdbx_strand_id
1 'polypeptide(L)'
;MDDDALQVLREVWSARDQSSEDLEAACGPQRTCKSMSAVGFEGLAGGGDLRDAWKTQLAKEGKLKPGTGTVRDLVLGTDENA
;
A
#
# COMPACT_ATOMS: atom_id res chain seq x y z
N MET A 1 16.74 -14.05 -20.60
CA MET A 1 16.62 -12.75 -19.93
C MET A 1 17.17 -11.75 -20.91
N ASP A 2 16.33 -10.83 -21.38
CA ASP A 2 16.65 -9.88 -22.43
C ASP A 2 17.87 -9.03 -22.03
N ASP A 3 18.92 -9.08 -22.85
CA ASP A 3 20.16 -8.33 -22.62
C ASP A 3 19.91 -6.82 -22.52
N ASP A 4 18.89 -6.32 -23.22
CA ASP A 4 18.40 -4.94 -23.14
C ASP A 4 17.91 -4.60 -21.72
N ALA A 5 17.19 -5.50 -21.06
CA ALA A 5 16.72 -5.29 -19.69
C ALA A 5 17.89 -5.24 -18.70
N LEU A 6 18.92 -6.07 -18.92
CA LEU A 6 20.14 -6.05 -18.12
C LEU A 6 20.99 -4.79 -18.37
N GLN A 7 21.00 -4.27 -19.59
CA GLN A 7 21.66 -3.01 -19.92
C GLN A 7 20.99 -1.83 -19.21
N VAL A 8 19.66 -1.73 -19.27
CA VAL A 8 18.90 -0.69 -18.56
C VAL A 8 19.16 -0.75 -17.04
N LEU A 9 19.15 -1.96 -16.45
CA LEU A 9 19.42 -2.13 -15.02
C LEU A 9 20.84 -1.69 -14.64
N ARG A 10 21.84 -1.97 -15.51
CA ARG A 10 23.22 -1.50 -15.28
C ARG A 10 23.34 0.00 -15.43
N GLU A 11 22.67 0.60 -16.40
CA GLU A 11 22.63 2.05 -16.59
C GLU A 11 22.01 2.75 -15.37
N VAL A 12 20.85 2.28 -14.90
CA VAL A 12 20.18 2.78 -13.69
C VAL A 12 21.08 2.67 -12.46
N TRP A 13 21.80 1.55 -12.31
CA TRP A 13 22.68 1.34 -11.16
C TRP A 13 24.01 2.12 -11.26
N SER A 14 24.44 2.45 -12.48
CA SER A 14 25.64 3.24 -12.77
C SER A 14 25.39 4.75 -12.69
N ALA A 15 24.14 5.18 -12.70
CA ALA A 15 23.74 6.57 -12.50
C ALA A 15 24.09 7.01 -11.07
N ARG A 16 25.34 7.43 -10.88
CA ARG A 16 25.92 7.87 -9.62
C ARG A 16 26.33 9.33 -9.71
N ASP A 17 25.38 10.22 -10.00
CA ASP A 17 25.64 11.67 -9.99
C ASP A 17 24.35 12.50 -9.86
N GLN A 18 23.24 11.90 -9.46
CA GLN A 18 22.07 12.69 -9.04
C GLN A 18 22.37 13.20 -7.64
N SER A 19 22.89 14.42 -7.53
CA SER A 19 23.07 15.06 -6.22
C SER A 19 21.71 15.24 -5.56
N SER A 20 21.68 15.21 -4.23
CA SER A 20 20.51 15.65 -3.45
C SER A 20 20.07 17.05 -3.87
N GLU A 21 20.99 17.87 -4.36
CA GLU A 21 20.73 19.24 -4.85
C GLU A 21 19.98 19.25 -6.19
N ASP A 22 20.27 18.31 -7.10
CA ASP A 22 19.54 18.15 -8.37
C ASP A 22 18.12 17.63 -8.14
N LEU A 23 17.95 16.76 -7.15
CA LEU A 23 16.64 16.27 -6.71
C LEU A 23 15.83 17.37 -6.03
N GLU A 24 16.45 18.21 -5.20
CA GLU A 24 15.81 19.41 -4.62
C GLU A 24 15.53 20.49 -5.67
N ALA A 25 16.32 20.62 -6.74
CA ALA A 25 15.99 21.53 -7.84
C ALA A 25 14.81 21.03 -8.69
N ALA A 26 14.73 19.72 -8.92
CA ALA A 26 13.65 19.09 -9.69
C ALA A 26 12.36 18.85 -8.88
N CYS A 27 12.48 18.61 -7.57
CA CYS A 27 11.38 18.21 -6.68
C CYS A 27 11.23 19.09 -5.43
N GLY A 28 12.05 20.14 -5.28
CA GLY A 28 11.99 21.09 -4.17
C GLY A 28 10.68 21.88 -4.15
N PRO A 29 10.45 22.68 -3.10
CA PRO A 29 9.19 22.72 -2.38
C PRO A 29 8.08 23.46 -3.14
N GLN A 30 7.48 22.82 -4.16
CA GLN A 30 6.21 23.23 -4.76
C GLN A 30 5.36 22.04 -5.18
N ARG A 31 5.06 21.17 -4.23
CA ARG A 31 3.65 20.81 -4.06
C ARG A 31 3.30 21.08 -2.62
N THR A 32 2.37 22.00 -2.38
CA THR A 32 1.65 22.02 -1.12
C THR A 32 1.07 20.63 -0.96
N CYS A 33 1.70 19.78 -0.14
CA CYS A 33 1.15 18.47 0.20
C CYS A 33 -0.18 18.76 0.87
N LYS A 34 -1.26 18.69 0.08
CA LYS A 34 -2.60 18.91 0.57
C LYS A 34 -2.80 17.86 1.65
N SER A 35 -3.14 18.31 2.85
CA SER A 35 -3.26 17.44 4.02
C SER A 35 -4.08 16.20 3.66
N MET A 36 -3.41 15.05 3.65
CA MET A 36 -4.01 13.75 3.35
C MET A 36 -4.78 13.21 4.57
N SER A 37 -4.81 13.94 5.69
CA SER A 37 -5.54 13.53 6.90
C SER A 37 -7.04 13.35 6.65
N ALA A 38 -7.60 14.03 5.64
CA ALA A 38 -8.99 13.87 5.22
C ALA A 38 -9.20 12.76 4.18
N VAL A 39 -8.12 12.12 3.71
CA VAL A 39 -8.18 11.03 2.73
C VAL A 39 -8.13 9.71 3.49
N GLY A 40 -9.28 9.04 3.56
CA GLY A 40 -9.41 7.77 4.26
C GLY A 40 -10.76 7.12 3.97
N PHE A 41 -11.05 6.05 4.70
CA PHE A 41 -12.30 5.28 4.55
C PHE A 41 -13.40 5.74 5.51
N GLU A 42 -13.26 6.89 6.16
CA GLU A 42 -14.24 7.42 7.12
C GLU A 42 -15.64 7.56 6.49
N GLY A 43 -15.71 7.91 5.19
CA GLY A 43 -16.96 7.98 4.44
C GLY A 43 -17.65 6.62 4.24
N LEU A 44 -16.91 5.50 4.31
CA LEU A 44 -17.48 4.15 4.24
C LEU A 44 -18.24 3.82 5.53
N ALA A 45 -17.73 4.29 6.67
CA ALA A 45 -18.30 4.01 7.99
C ALA A 45 -19.46 4.94 8.33
N GLY A 46 -19.56 6.12 7.69
CA GLY A 46 -20.66 7.07 7.93
C GLY A 46 -20.78 7.52 9.39
N GLY A 47 -19.68 7.50 10.16
CA GLY A 47 -19.65 7.77 11.60
C GLY A 47 -19.81 6.55 12.52
N GLY A 48 -19.95 5.35 11.96
CA GLY A 48 -19.94 4.08 12.69
C GLY A 48 -18.57 3.40 12.77
N ASP A 49 -18.55 2.12 13.18
CA ASP A 49 -17.32 1.33 13.21
C ASP A 49 -16.86 0.95 11.80
N LEU A 50 -15.63 1.34 11.46
CA LEU A 50 -15.05 1.12 10.15
C LEU A 50 -14.86 -0.36 9.83
N ARG A 51 -14.58 -1.19 10.84
CA ARG A 51 -14.37 -2.62 10.65
C ARG A 51 -15.67 -3.33 10.26
N ASP A 52 -16.79 -2.97 10.87
CA ASP A 52 -18.09 -3.53 10.52
C ASP A 52 -18.60 -3.05 9.16
N ALA A 53 -18.33 -1.79 8.78
CA ALA A 53 -18.61 -1.29 7.44
C ALA A 53 -17.84 -2.08 6.36
N TRP A 54 -16.57 -2.40 6.62
CA TRP A 54 -15.77 -3.26 5.74
C TRP A 54 -16.29 -4.68 5.65
N LYS A 55 -16.67 -5.31 6.77
CA LYS A 55 -17.28 -6.66 6.76
C LYS A 55 -18.55 -6.68 5.91
N THR A 56 -19.39 -5.66 6.05
CA THR A 56 -20.63 -5.52 5.28
C THR A 56 -20.35 -5.39 3.78
N GLN A 57 -19.39 -4.56 3.40
CA GLN A 57 -18.97 -4.41 2.00
C GLN A 57 -18.40 -5.72 1.43
N LEU A 58 -17.53 -6.41 2.19
CA LEU A 58 -16.96 -7.69 1.77
C LEU A 58 -18.00 -8.79 1.63
N ALA A 59 -19.01 -8.81 2.49
CA ALA A 59 -20.14 -9.73 2.39
C ALA A 59 -20.96 -9.44 1.12
N LYS A 60 -21.26 -8.16 0.84
CA LYS A 60 -21.96 -7.73 -0.37
C LYS A 60 -21.22 -8.12 -1.65
N GLU A 61 -19.90 -8.04 -1.64
CA GLU A 61 -19.06 -8.41 -2.78
C GLU A 61 -18.79 -9.94 -2.87
N GLY A 62 -19.29 -10.74 -1.92
CA GLY A 62 -19.03 -12.19 -1.86
C GLY A 62 -17.57 -12.53 -1.55
N LYS A 63 -16.78 -11.56 -1.07
CA LYS A 63 -15.36 -11.72 -0.72
C LYS A 63 -15.16 -12.13 0.73
N LEU A 64 -16.19 -12.00 1.55
CA LEU A 64 -16.16 -12.47 2.92
C LEU A 64 -16.30 -14.00 2.92
N LYS A 65 -15.18 -14.70 3.10
CA LYS A 65 -15.19 -16.16 3.28
C LYS A 65 -15.55 -16.48 4.73
N PRO A 66 -16.66 -17.20 4.99
CA PRO A 66 -16.94 -17.68 6.34
C PRO A 66 -15.84 -18.67 6.74
N GLY A 67 -15.22 -18.46 7.90
CA GLY A 67 -14.17 -19.35 8.42
C GLY A 67 -12.75 -19.09 7.91
N THR A 68 -12.49 -18.04 7.10
CA THR A 68 -11.12 -17.53 7.01
C THR A 68 -10.72 -17.00 8.37
N GLY A 69 -9.63 -17.54 8.92
CA GLY A 69 -9.04 -17.05 10.17
C GLY A 69 -8.78 -15.55 10.14
N THR A 70 -8.50 -15.01 11.30
CA THR A 70 -8.09 -13.62 11.46
C THR A 70 -6.79 -13.33 10.71
N VAL A 71 -6.48 -12.06 10.45
CA VAL A 71 -5.17 -11.66 9.92
C VAL A 71 -4.03 -12.17 10.81
N ARG A 72 -4.28 -12.28 12.12
CA ARG A 72 -3.33 -12.91 13.05
C ARG A 72 -3.08 -14.37 12.68
N ASP A 73 -4.12 -15.15 12.39
CA ASP A 73 -3.99 -16.56 11.98
C ASP A 73 -3.31 -16.70 10.62
N LEU A 74 -3.44 -15.70 9.74
CA LEU A 74 -2.66 -15.65 8.50
C LEU A 74 -1.16 -15.39 8.76
N VAL A 75 -0.83 -14.54 9.73
CA VAL A 75 0.56 -14.12 10.02
C VAL A 75 1.29 -15.12 10.93
N LEU A 76 0.59 -15.70 11.90
CA LEU A 76 1.15 -16.63 12.88
C LEU A 76 0.95 -18.10 12.49
N GLY A 77 0.18 -18.36 11.44
CA GLY A 77 -0.36 -19.68 11.12
C GLY A 77 -1.63 -19.96 11.92
N THR A 78 -2.55 -20.72 11.35
CA THR A 78 -3.65 -21.31 12.11
C THR A 78 -3.02 -22.25 13.14
N ASP A 79 -3.30 -22.06 14.42
CA ASP A 79 -2.81 -22.93 15.49
C ASP A 79 -3.31 -24.37 15.20
N GLU A 80 -2.48 -25.20 14.55
CA GLU A 80 -2.78 -26.61 14.28
C GLU A 80 -2.53 -27.50 15.52
N ASN A 81 -2.58 -26.91 16.73
CA ASN A 81 -2.28 -27.56 18.00
C ASN A 81 -3.15 -27.05 19.17
N ALA A 82 -4.47 -27.03 18.98
CA ALA A 82 -5.44 -26.86 20.07
C ALA A 82 -6.44 -28.02 20.10
#